data_AF-A0A316K1Z7-F1
#
_entry.id   AF-A0A316K1Z7-F1
#
_cell.length_a   1.000
_cell.length_b   1.000
_cell.length_c   1.000
_cell.angle_alpha   90.00
_cell.angle_beta   90.00
_cell.angle_gamma   90.00
#
_symmetry.space_group_name_H-M   'P 1'
#
loop_
_entity.id
_entity.type
_entity.pdbx_description
1 polymer ?
#
loop_
_entity_poly.entity_id
_entity_poly.type
_entity_poly.pdbx_seq_one_letter_code
_entity_poly.pdbx_strand_id
1 'polypeptide(L)'
;MLREQAVGPIENPLEMNETLSNVVSKLSNSNEYPALFAAAFGDENISSDRIGLALENFMLTIVSNDSKYDQWLAGNVALTESEERGRRLFFGIRPNNMGGPGGGGPQARANCVQCHGGANFDSPQFFNIGLDNDANISDNGREGVTGPPADRGRFKTTSLRNIAVTGPYMHDGRFSSLEQVFQFYNNGVNNSNTLAPKLQKATQNGMGLSARDRQDIIAF
;
A
#
# COMPACT_ATOMS: atom_id res chain seq x y z
N MET A 1 7.47 6.42 -14.58
CA MET A 1 7.68 4.95 -14.61
C MET A 1 8.65 4.54 -13.50
N LEU A 2 8.83 3.23 -13.21
CA LEU A 2 9.68 2.76 -12.09
C LEU A 2 11.11 3.32 -12.16
N ARG A 3 11.71 3.31 -13.35
CA ARG A 3 13.02 3.95 -13.60
C ARG A 3 13.10 5.41 -13.17
N GLU A 4 12.12 6.23 -13.57
CA GLU A 4 12.10 7.66 -13.22
C GLU A 4 11.97 7.87 -11.71
N GLN A 5 11.16 7.03 -11.05
CA GLN A 5 11.02 7.08 -9.59
C GLN A 5 12.28 6.60 -8.88
N ALA A 6 13.00 5.61 -9.44
CA ALA A 6 14.21 5.05 -8.84
C ALA A 6 15.34 6.07 -8.65
N VAL A 7 15.43 7.03 -9.57
CA VAL A 7 16.48 8.07 -9.56
C VAL A 7 16.05 9.34 -8.84
N GLY A 8 14.73 9.57 -8.66
CA GLY A 8 14.19 10.75 -7.99
C GLY A 8 14.77 11.00 -6.58
N PRO A 9 14.85 9.99 -5.69
CA PRO A 9 15.45 10.10 -4.36
C PRO A 9 16.87 10.67 -4.33
N ILE A 10 17.66 10.40 -5.39
CA ILE A 10 19.05 10.87 -5.51
C ILE A 10 19.06 12.40 -5.50
N GLU A 11 18.15 13.03 -6.24
CA GLU A 11 18.11 14.49 -6.42
C GLU A 11 17.21 15.21 -5.42
N ASN A 12 16.39 14.48 -4.67
CA ASN A 12 15.50 15.09 -3.68
C ASN A 12 16.32 15.62 -2.48
N PRO A 13 16.25 16.93 -2.17
CA PRO A 13 17.00 17.54 -1.06
C PRO A 13 16.58 17.06 0.33
N LEU A 14 15.40 16.44 0.46
CA LEU A 14 14.92 15.83 1.71
C LEU A 14 15.32 14.36 1.87
N GLU A 15 15.87 13.75 0.82
CA GLU A 15 16.27 12.34 0.80
C GLU A 15 17.79 12.22 0.70
N MET A 16 18.35 11.95 -0.49
CA MET A 16 19.80 11.77 -0.65
C MET A 16 20.55 13.07 -0.91
N ASN A 17 19.85 14.12 -1.37
CA ASN A 17 20.40 15.47 -1.60
C ASN A 17 21.72 15.47 -2.41
N GLU A 18 21.71 14.80 -3.56
CA GLU A 18 22.85 14.66 -4.47
C GLU A 18 22.44 15.06 -5.90
N THR A 19 23.38 15.12 -6.84
CA THR A 19 23.08 15.29 -8.27
C THR A 19 23.42 14.04 -9.05
N LEU A 20 22.60 13.69 -10.05
CA LEU A 20 22.88 12.52 -10.89
C LEU A 20 24.24 12.61 -11.62
N SER A 21 24.65 13.82 -12.03
CA SER A 21 25.95 14.03 -12.68
C SER A 21 27.13 13.74 -11.75
N ASN A 22 27.01 14.09 -10.46
CA ASN A 22 28.02 13.78 -9.47
C ASN A 22 28.02 12.30 -9.08
N VAL A 23 26.86 11.64 -9.01
CA VAL A 23 26.79 10.18 -8.83
C VAL A 23 27.49 9.47 -9.98
N VAL A 24 27.22 9.85 -11.23
CA VAL A 24 27.92 9.30 -12.40
C VAL A 24 29.43 9.50 -12.24
N SER A 25 29.88 10.70 -11.87
CA SER A 25 31.31 10.97 -11.66
C SER A 25 31.92 10.11 -10.55
N LYS A 26 31.22 9.89 -9.44
CA LYS A 26 31.69 9.03 -8.33
C LYS A 26 31.80 7.57 -8.75
N LEU A 27 30.78 7.04 -9.44
CA LEU A 27 30.77 5.64 -9.88
C LEU A 27 31.83 5.40 -10.96
N SER A 28 31.97 6.31 -11.94
CA SER A 28 32.96 6.20 -13.01
C SER A 28 34.41 6.25 -12.51
N ASN A 29 34.67 6.97 -11.41
CA ASN A 29 36.00 7.06 -10.79
C ASN A 29 36.24 5.98 -9.73
N SER A 30 35.30 5.06 -9.52
CA SER A 30 35.49 3.94 -8.59
C SER A 30 36.26 2.79 -9.27
N ASN A 31 36.98 2.00 -8.49
CA ASN A 31 37.69 0.83 -9.01
C ASN A 31 36.77 -0.36 -9.34
N GLU A 32 35.51 -0.31 -8.92
CA GLU A 32 34.59 -1.45 -8.95
C GLU A 32 33.51 -1.30 -10.02
N TYR A 33 32.82 -0.16 -10.07
CA TYR A 33 31.63 0.00 -10.91
C TYR A 33 31.88 -0.04 -12.42
N PRO A 34 32.97 0.50 -13.00
CA PRO A 34 33.20 0.40 -14.44
C PRO A 34 33.15 -1.05 -14.95
N ALA A 35 33.82 -1.97 -14.24
CA ALA A 35 33.81 -3.39 -14.57
C ALA A 35 32.41 -4.03 -14.40
N LEU A 36 31.65 -3.66 -13.36
CA LEU A 36 30.27 -4.13 -13.17
C LEU A 36 29.32 -3.64 -14.26
N PHE A 37 29.46 -2.37 -14.68
CA PHE A 37 28.68 -1.81 -15.79
C PHE A 37 29.06 -2.45 -17.12
N ALA A 38 30.34 -2.73 -17.35
CA ALA A 38 30.77 -3.51 -18.52
C ALA A 38 30.16 -4.92 -18.53
N ALA A 39 30.12 -5.60 -17.38
CA ALA A 39 29.50 -6.92 -17.28
C ALA A 39 27.98 -6.89 -17.53
N ALA A 40 27.28 -5.85 -17.06
CA ALA A 40 25.82 -5.74 -17.20
C ALA A 40 25.37 -5.18 -18.56
N PHE A 41 26.11 -4.25 -19.15
CA PHE A 41 25.71 -3.48 -20.33
C PHE A 41 26.64 -3.64 -21.54
N GLY A 42 27.75 -4.38 -21.40
CA GLY A 42 28.76 -4.57 -22.44
C GLY A 42 29.73 -3.40 -22.61
N ASP A 43 29.69 -2.41 -21.72
CA ASP A 43 30.46 -1.17 -21.80
C ASP A 43 30.63 -0.53 -20.41
N GLU A 44 31.83 -0.04 -20.09
CA GLU A 44 32.21 0.58 -18.82
C GLU A 44 31.57 1.96 -18.60
N ASN A 45 31.06 2.61 -19.65
CA ASN A 45 30.50 3.95 -19.56
C ASN A 45 29.29 4.00 -18.61
N ILE A 46 29.34 4.83 -17.58
CA ILE A 46 28.24 4.98 -16.61
C ILE A 46 27.44 6.23 -16.97
N SER A 47 26.12 6.08 -17.04
CA SER A 47 25.18 7.18 -17.30
C SER A 47 24.00 7.12 -16.33
N SER A 48 23.30 8.24 -16.17
CA SER A 48 22.07 8.29 -15.35
C SER A 48 21.01 7.29 -15.83
N ASP A 49 20.88 7.06 -17.14
CA ASP A 49 19.98 6.05 -17.69
C ASP A 49 20.41 4.63 -17.33
N ARG A 50 21.71 4.29 -17.42
CA ARG A 50 22.21 2.96 -17.01
C ARG A 50 22.07 2.74 -15.50
N ILE A 51 22.24 3.78 -14.68
CA ILE A 51 21.95 3.74 -13.24
C ILE A 51 20.46 3.45 -13.01
N GLY A 52 19.57 4.20 -13.68
CA GLY A 52 18.13 3.98 -13.60
C GLY A 52 17.72 2.57 -14.03
N LEU A 53 18.30 2.06 -15.12
CA LEU A 53 18.11 0.69 -15.59
C LEU A 53 18.56 -0.36 -14.57
N ALA A 54 19.73 -0.17 -13.95
CA ALA A 54 20.24 -1.08 -12.95
C ALA A 54 19.33 -1.14 -11.71
N LEU A 55 18.91 0.03 -11.20
CA LEU A 55 17.99 0.14 -10.06
C LEU A 55 16.60 -0.46 -10.38
N GLU A 56 16.06 -0.17 -11.58
CA GLU A 56 14.81 -0.76 -12.06
C GLU A 56 14.89 -2.28 -12.08
N ASN A 57 15.94 -2.85 -12.69
CA ASN A 57 16.12 -4.30 -12.75
C ASN A 57 16.26 -4.92 -11.35
N PHE A 58 17.05 -4.31 -10.45
CA PHE A 58 17.16 -4.77 -9.07
C PHE A 58 15.80 -4.80 -8.37
N MET A 59 15.02 -3.72 -8.44
CA MET A 59 13.69 -3.66 -7.82
C MET A 59 12.71 -4.67 -8.42
N LEU A 60 12.80 -4.97 -9.73
CA LEU A 60 12.00 -6.01 -10.36
C LEU A 60 12.33 -7.42 -9.86
N THR A 61 13.51 -7.64 -9.25
CA THR A 61 13.85 -8.91 -8.59
C THR A 61 13.24 -9.07 -7.20
N ILE A 62 12.79 -7.98 -6.57
CA ILE A 62 12.21 -8.00 -5.23
C ILE A 62 10.76 -8.47 -5.30
N VAL A 63 10.59 -9.79 -5.44
CA VAL A 63 9.28 -10.45 -5.56
C VAL A 63 8.88 -11.04 -4.21
N SER A 64 7.64 -10.80 -3.79
CA SER A 64 7.02 -11.41 -2.60
C SER A 64 5.84 -12.28 -3.02
N ASN A 65 6.06 -13.59 -3.12
CA ASN A 65 5.09 -14.56 -3.62
C ASN A 65 5.12 -15.91 -2.87
N ASP A 66 5.70 -15.95 -1.68
CA ASP A 66 5.85 -17.17 -0.86
C ASP A 66 5.26 -17.00 0.55
N SER A 67 4.31 -16.08 0.72
CA SER A 67 3.61 -15.90 2.00
C SER A 67 2.74 -17.13 2.31
N LYS A 68 2.29 -17.25 3.57
CA LYS A 68 1.31 -18.28 3.94
C LYS A 68 0.04 -18.22 3.08
N TYR A 69 -0.39 -17.02 2.66
CA TYR A 69 -1.50 -16.85 1.74
C TYR A 69 -1.19 -17.43 0.35
N ASP A 70 0.01 -17.20 -0.18
CA ASP A 70 0.42 -17.76 -1.48
C ASP A 70 0.52 -19.30 -1.41
N GLN A 71 1.07 -19.83 -0.32
CA GLN A 71 1.13 -21.27 -0.04
C GLN A 71 -0.28 -21.89 0.11
N TRP A 72 -1.22 -21.17 0.73
CA TRP A 72 -2.62 -21.58 0.83
C TRP A 72 -3.31 -21.59 -0.53
N LEU A 73 -3.08 -20.58 -1.37
CA LEU A 73 -3.56 -20.54 -2.76
C LEU A 73 -3.04 -21.72 -3.59
N ALA A 74 -1.79 -22.14 -3.34
CA ALA A 74 -1.18 -23.31 -3.97
C ALA A 74 -1.69 -24.66 -3.41
N GLY A 75 -2.49 -24.66 -2.34
CA GLY A 75 -2.99 -25.86 -1.68
C GLY A 75 -1.96 -26.58 -0.79
N ASN A 76 -0.81 -25.94 -0.50
CA ASN A 76 0.28 -26.53 0.27
C ASN A 76 0.06 -26.44 1.79
N VAL A 77 -0.73 -25.45 2.24
CA VAL A 77 -1.03 -25.23 3.66
C VAL A 77 -2.50 -24.91 3.87
N ALA A 78 -2.99 -25.19 5.09
CA ALA A 78 -4.30 -24.72 5.54
C ALA A 78 -4.14 -23.42 6.35
N LEU A 79 -5.13 -22.54 6.23
CA LEU A 79 -5.30 -21.42 7.15
C LEU A 79 -5.82 -21.93 8.49
N THR A 80 -5.41 -21.27 9.58
CA THR A 80 -6.04 -21.44 10.88
C THR A 80 -7.50 -20.99 10.82
N GLU A 81 -8.31 -21.39 11.79
CA GLU A 81 -9.70 -20.91 11.85
C GLU A 81 -9.81 -19.39 11.95
N SER A 82 -8.84 -18.72 12.59
CA SER A 82 -8.79 -17.26 12.72
C SER A 82 -8.52 -16.60 11.36
N GLU A 83 -7.46 -17.05 10.69
CA GLU A 83 -7.07 -16.58 9.35
C GLU A 83 -8.20 -16.81 8.33
N GLU A 84 -8.87 -17.96 8.36
CA GLU A 84 -9.98 -18.24 7.42
C GLU A 84 -11.20 -17.35 7.69
N ARG A 85 -11.51 -17.03 8.96
CA ARG A 85 -12.54 -16.03 9.29
C ARG A 85 -12.12 -14.64 8.81
N GLY A 86 -10.88 -14.24 9.04
CA GLY A 86 -10.31 -12.98 8.57
C GLY A 86 -10.36 -12.82 7.06
N ARG A 87 -9.94 -13.85 6.33
CA ARG A 87 -10.02 -13.93 4.87
C ARG A 87 -11.44 -13.71 4.38
N ARG A 88 -12.42 -14.38 4.98
CA ARG A 88 -13.84 -14.21 4.62
C ARG A 88 -14.33 -12.78 4.84
N LEU A 89 -13.95 -12.15 5.96
CA LEU A 89 -14.26 -10.74 6.22
C LEU A 89 -13.59 -9.81 5.19
N PHE A 90 -12.31 -10.03 4.90
CA PHE A 90 -11.53 -9.26 3.94
C PHE A 90 -12.16 -9.27 2.53
N PHE A 91 -12.51 -10.46 2.04
CA PHE A 91 -13.13 -10.65 0.73
C PHE A 91 -14.65 -10.43 0.72
N GLY A 92 -15.26 -10.10 1.86
CA GLY A 92 -16.71 -9.92 1.98
C GLY A 92 -17.53 -11.20 1.74
N ILE A 93 -16.91 -12.38 1.86
CA ILE A 93 -17.55 -13.69 1.63
C ILE A 93 -18.31 -14.10 2.90
N ARG A 94 -19.64 -14.22 2.80
CA ARG A 94 -20.46 -14.80 3.88
C ARG A 94 -20.64 -16.30 3.64
N PRO A 95 -20.41 -17.18 4.63
CA PRO A 95 -21.10 -18.45 4.65
C PRO A 95 -22.58 -18.20 4.92
N ASN A 96 -23.43 -18.87 4.15
CA ASN A 96 -24.88 -18.82 4.22
C ASN A 96 -25.32 -19.13 5.68
N ASN A 97 -26.23 -18.33 6.26
CA ASN A 97 -26.89 -18.55 7.57
C ASN A 97 -26.06 -18.43 8.87
N MET A 98 -25.42 -17.28 9.13
CA MET A 98 -25.14 -16.83 10.52
C MET A 98 -26.09 -15.71 10.96
N GLY A 99 -27.39 -15.97 10.84
CA GLY A 99 -28.46 -15.20 11.47
C GLY A 99 -28.77 -15.75 12.87
N GLY A 100 -27.86 -15.56 13.82
CA GLY A 100 -28.13 -15.77 15.24
C GLY A 100 -28.40 -14.45 15.95
N PRO A 101 -29.14 -14.43 17.07
CA PRO A 101 -29.48 -13.21 17.81
C PRO A 101 -28.21 -12.59 18.41
N GLY A 102 -27.58 -11.69 17.66
CA GLY A 102 -26.25 -11.13 17.90
C GLY A 102 -25.45 -10.85 16.61
N GLY A 103 -25.82 -11.52 15.50
CA GLY A 103 -25.25 -11.34 14.16
C GLY A 103 -26.02 -10.31 13.32
N GLY A 104 -25.73 -9.03 13.50
CA GLY A 104 -26.50 -7.94 12.88
C GLY A 104 -26.29 -7.78 11.36
N GLY A 105 -27.39 -7.92 10.60
CA GLY A 105 -27.71 -7.10 9.42
C GLY A 105 -26.98 -7.34 8.09
N PRO A 106 -27.44 -6.70 6.98
CA PRO A 106 -27.30 -7.21 5.60
C PRO A 106 -26.05 -6.75 4.81
N GLN A 107 -24.98 -6.27 5.44
CA GLN A 107 -23.78 -5.81 4.72
C GLN A 107 -22.53 -6.52 5.25
N ALA A 108 -21.73 -7.14 4.38
CA ALA A 108 -20.44 -7.72 4.76
C ALA A 108 -19.61 -6.63 5.45
N ARG A 109 -19.35 -6.81 6.76
CA ARG A 109 -18.55 -5.85 7.53
C ARG A 109 -17.08 -6.09 7.12
N ALA A 110 -16.33 -5.02 6.86
CA ALA A 110 -15.01 -4.98 6.19
C ALA A 110 -15.07 -4.83 4.65
N ASN A 111 -15.17 -5.93 3.87
CA ASN A 111 -15.16 -5.90 2.39
C ASN A 111 -13.95 -5.13 1.80
N CYS A 112 -12.78 -5.31 2.41
CA CYS A 112 -11.51 -4.65 2.09
C CYS A 112 -11.08 -4.83 0.62
N VAL A 113 -11.46 -5.97 0.02
CA VAL A 113 -11.21 -6.31 -1.40
C VAL A 113 -11.70 -5.25 -2.39
N GLN A 114 -12.67 -4.40 -2.00
CA GLN A 114 -13.15 -3.33 -2.87
C GLN A 114 -12.07 -2.31 -3.26
N CYS A 115 -11.02 -2.17 -2.46
CA CYS A 115 -9.85 -1.34 -2.77
C CYS A 115 -8.58 -2.21 -2.88
N HIS A 116 -8.45 -3.23 -2.04
CA HIS A 116 -7.27 -4.11 -1.94
C HIS A 116 -7.48 -5.45 -2.64
N GLY A 117 -8.05 -5.43 -3.85
CA GLY A 117 -8.49 -6.64 -4.56
C GLY A 117 -7.53 -7.19 -5.61
N GLY A 118 -6.43 -6.50 -5.90
CA GLY A 118 -5.41 -6.98 -6.83
C GLY A 118 -4.69 -8.24 -6.33
N ALA A 119 -3.91 -8.88 -7.20
CA ALA A 119 -3.11 -10.07 -6.84
C ALA A 119 -2.08 -9.79 -5.72
N ASN A 120 -1.71 -8.52 -5.54
CA ASN A 120 -0.86 -8.04 -4.46
C ASN A 120 -1.63 -7.27 -3.38
N PHE A 121 -2.96 -7.42 -3.33
CA PHE A 121 -3.83 -6.68 -2.43
C PHE A 121 -3.73 -5.15 -2.59
N ASP A 122 -3.48 -4.71 -3.82
CA ASP A 122 -3.40 -3.31 -4.22
C ASP A 122 -4.44 -2.99 -5.30
N SER A 123 -4.42 -1.74 -5.76
CA SER A 123 -5.05 -1.36 -7.02
C SER A 123 -4.34 -0.13 -7.61
N PRO A 124 -4.45 0.12 -8.92
CA PRO A 124 -3.94 1.36 -9.52
C PRO A 124 -4.80 2.59 -9.16
N GLN A 125 -5.86 2.41 -8.37
CA GLN A 125 -6.80 3.47 -8.02
C GLN A 125 -6.30 4.30 -6.83
N PHE A 126 -6.79 5.53 -6.79
CA PHE A 126 -6.47 6.51 -5.76
C PHE A 126 -7.73 6.85 -4.97
N PHE A 127 -7.63 6.86 -3.65
CA PHE A 127 -8.76 7.12 -2.76
C PHE A 127 -8.39 8.11 -1.67
N ASN A 128 -9.33 8.99 -1.32
CA ASN A 128 -9.33 9.67 -0.03
C ASN A 128 -10.14 8.79 0.93
N ILE A 129 -9.49 8.27 1.97
CA ILE A 129 -10.14 7.41 2.96
C ILE A 129 -10.71 8.17 4.16
N GLY A 130 -10.62 9.51 4.18
CA GLY A 130 -11.12 10.35 5.25
C GLY A 130 -10.20 10.42 6.46
N LEU A 131 -8.87 10.35 6.28
CA LEU A 131 -7.92 10.57 7.38
C LEU A 131 -8.11 11.96 8.00
N ASP A 132 -8.39 12.95 7.14
CA ASP A 132 -8.64 14.34 7.51
C ASP A 132 -9.92 14.85 6.82
N ASN A 133 -10.57 15.84 7.42
CA ASN A 133 -11.64 16.60 6.77
C ASN A 133 -11.07 17.68 5.84
N ASP A 134 -11.91 18.32 5.02
CA ASP A 134 -11.47 19.31 4.03
C ASP A 134 -10.63 20.47 4.61
N ALA A 135 -10.87 20.86 5.86
CA ALA A 135 -10.13 21.95 6.52
C ALA A 135 -8.73 21.53 7.00
N ASN A 136 -8.50 20.23 7.19
CA ASN A 136 -7.28 19.67 7.78
C ASN A 136 -6.40 18.90 6.78
N ILE A 137 -6.80 18.79 5.51
CA ILE A 137 -5.95 18.21 4.46
C ILE A 137 -4.76 19.15 4.22
N SER A 138 -3.57 18.73 4.66
CA SER A 138 -2.31 19.44 4.46
C SER A 138 -1.50 18.91 3.27
N ASP A 139 -1.59 17.60 3.00
CA ASP A 139 -1.04 16.97 1.80
C ASP A 139 -2.14 16.78 0.75
N ASN A 140 -2.01 17.49 -0.37
CA ASN A 140 -2.96 17.44 -1.49
C ASN A 140 -2.97 16.08 -2.20
N GLY A 141 -1.96 15.23 -1.97
CA GLY A 141 -1.85 13.91 -2.59
C GLY A 141 -1.88 14.01 -4.11
N ARG A 142 -2.77 13.24 -4.75
CA ARG A 142 -2.91 13.19 -6.21
C ARG A 142 -3.15 14.54 -6.87
N GLU A 143 -3.88 15.46 -6.23
CA GLU A 143 -4.11 16.82 -6.77
C GLU A 143 -2.79 17.55 -7.01
N GLY A 144 -1.75 17.34 -6.19
CA GLY A 144 -0.44 17.96 -6.38
C GLY A 144 0.25 17.57 -7.69
N VAL A 145 -0.18 16.46 -8.31
CA VAL A 145 0.33 15.99 -9.60
C VAL A 145 -0.66 16.27 -10.74
N THR A 146 -1.96 16.08 -10.50
CA THR A 146 -2.96 16.18 -11.57
C THR A 146 -3.51 17.60 -11.75
N GLY A 147 -3.69 18.37 -10.67
CA GLY A 147 -4.27 19.72 -10.66
C GLY A 147 -5.76 19.85 -10.27
N PRO A 148 -6.68 18.95 -10.69
CA PRO A 148 -8.09 19.05 -10.32
C PRO A 148 -8.36 18.91 -8.80
N PRO A 149 -9.20 19.78 -8.20
CA PRO A 149 -9.60 19.69 -6.79
C PRO A 149 -10.32 18.38 -6.41
N ALA A 150 -10.93 17.71 -7.39
CA ALA A 150 -11.58 16.41 -7.19
C ALA A 150 -10.58 15.28 -6.82
N ASP A 151 -9.28 15.50 -7.04
CA ASP A 151 -8.21 14.57 -6.67
C ASP A 151 -7.56 14.87 -5.30
N ARG A 152 -8.03 15.91 -4.60
CA ARG A 152 -7.46 16.34 -3.31
C ARG A 152 -7.48 15.23 -2.28
N GLY A 153 -6.35 15.02 -1.60
CA GLY A 153 -6.19 14.07 -0.50
C GLY A 153 -6.35 12.61 -0.93
N ARG A 154 -6.27 12.32 -2.24
CA ARG A 154 -6.32 10.95 -2.75
C ARG A 154 -4.91 10.38 -2.84
N PHE A 155 -4.73 9.19 -2.29
CA PHE A 155 -3.47 8.45 -2.34
C PHE A 155 -3.65 7.11 -3.05
N LYS A 156 -2.57 6.62 -3.67
CA LYS A 156 -2.56 5.32 -4.34
C LYS A 156 -2.88 4.22 -3.32
N THR A 157 -3.71 3.26 -3.71
CA THR A 157 -3.91 2.05 -2.91
C THR A 157 -2.63 1.21 -2.94
N THR A 158 -1.92 1.12 -1.81
CA THR A 158 -0.68 0.33 -1.70
C THR A 158 -0.97 -1.16 -1.47
N SER A 159 0.04 -1.99 -1.74
CA SER A 159 -0.02 -3.43 -1.47
C SER A 159 -0.11 -3.68 0.03
N LEU A 160 -0.92 -4.68 0.40
CA LEU A 160 -0.94 -5.21 1.76
C LEU A 160 0.02 -6.40 1.96
N ARG A 161 0.81 -6.77 0.95
CA ARG A 161 1.91 -7.72 1.15
C ARG A 161 2.89 -7.11 2.16
N ASN A 162 3.33 -7.92 3.12
CA ASN A 162 4.20 -7.52 4.22
C ASN A 162 3.62 -6.46 5.17
N ILE A 163 2.32 -6.16 5.12
CA ILE A 163 1.74 -5.05 5.91
C ILE A 163 2.01 -5.19 7.42
N ALA A 164 2.04 -6.41 7.95
CA ALA A 164 2.31 -6.67 9.37
C ALA A 164 3.70 -6.24 9.87
N VAL A 165 4.65 -5.96 8.96
CA VAL A 165 6.05 -5.62 9.28
C VAL A 165 6.51 -4.29 8.69
N THR A 166 5.59 -3.49 8.13
CA THR A 166 5.91 -2.20 7.46
C THR A 166 5.23 -1.01 8.13
N GLY A 167 4.98 -1.09 9.44
CA GLY A 167 4.53 0.07 10.20
C GLY A 167 5.59 1.18 10.23
N PRO A 168 5.19 2.43 10.53
CA PRO A 168 3.82 2.88 10.78
C PRO A 168 2.98 2.97 9.49
N TYR A 169 1.66 3.13 9.64
CA TYR A 169 0.67 3.02 8.57
C TYR A 169 0.11 4.38 8.13
N MET A 170 -0.49 4.36 6.94
CA MET A 170 -0.98 5.53 6.17
C MET A 170 0.14 6.33 5.50
N HIS A 171 -0.22 7.29 4.65
CA HIS A 171 0.74 8.07 3.87
C HIS A 171 1.67 8.94 4.73
N ASP A 172 1.24 9.26 5.94
CA ASP A 172 1.96 10.12 6.90
C ASP A 172 2.41 9.36 8.15
N GLY A 173 2.24 8.04 8.20
CA GLY A 173 2.70 7.21 9.32
C GLY A 173 1.99 7.48 10.65
N ARG A 174 0.79 8.09 10.66
CA ARG A 174 0.12 8.49 11.92
C ARG A 174 -0.33 7.32 12.80
N PHE A 175 -0.42 6.10 12.28
CA PHE A 175 -0.84 4.91 13.03
C PHE A 175 0.33 3.96 13.25
N SER A 176 0.57 3.54 14.50
CA SER A 176 1.66 2.64 14.87
C SER A 176 1.28 1.15 14.86
N SER A 177 -0.01 0.82 14.75
CA SER A 177 -0.50 -0.57 14.74
C SER A 177 -1.67 -0.78 13.77
N LEU A 178 -1.83 -2.02 13.29
CA LEU A 178 -3.01 -2.40 12.51
C LEU A 178 -4.31 -2.24 13.30
N GLU A 179 -4.26 -2.41 14.63
CA GLU A 179 -5.42 -2.16 15.48
C GLU A 179 -5.87 -0.69 15.40
N GLN A 180 -4.94 0.27 15.37
CA GLN A 180 -5.28 1.68 15.15
C GLN A 180 -5.87 1.93 13.76
N VAL A 181 -5.37 1.24 12.72
CA VAL A 181 -5.94 1.31 11.36
C VAL A 181 -7.41 0.86 11.38
N PHE A 182 -7.72 -0.26 12.03
CA PHE A 182 -9.10 -0.72 12.11
C PHE A 182 -9.98 0.15 13.02
N GLN A 183 -9.42 0.72 14.09
CA GLN A 183 -10.13 1.71 14.90
C GLN A 183 -10.49 2.95 14.08
N PHE A 184 -9.60 3.42 13.22
CA PHE A 184 -9.88 4.50 12.27
C PHE A 184 -11.06 4.15 11.35
N TYR A 185 -11.05 2.98 10.70
CA TYR A 185 -12.19 2.64 9.84
C TYR A 185 -13.49 2.37 10.62
N ASN A 186 -13.39 1.98 11.89
CA ASN A 186 -14.56 1.82 12.75
C ASN A 186 -15.16 3.16 13.20
N ASN A 187 -14.35 4.16 13.56
CA ASN A 187 -14.87 5.34 14.27
C ASN A 187 -14.22 6.68 13.86
N GLY A 188 -13.24 6.68 12.96
CA GLY A 188 -12.37 7.83 12.67
C GLY A 188 -12.45 8.37 11.24
N VAL A 189 -13.27 7.79 10.37
CA VAL A 189 -13.42 8.27 8.98
C VAL A 189 -14.11 9.63 8.97
N ASN A 190 -13.37 10.66 8.55
CA ASN A 190 -13.88 12.01 8.39
C ASN A 190 -14.63 12.17 7.07
N ASN A 191 -15.65 13.02 7.07
CA ASN A 191 -16.30 13.46 5.83
C ASN A 191 -15.45 14.53 5.13
N SER A 192 -15.37 14.46 3.80
CA SER A 192 -14.70 15.44 2.94
C SER A 192 -15.35 15.44 1.55
N ASN A 193 -15.12 16.50 0.77
CA ASN A 193 -15.65 16.61 -0.60
C ASN A 193 -15.12 15.53 -1.56
N THR A 194 -13.94 14.96 -1.27
CA THR A 194 -13.29 13.96 -2.12
C THR A 194 -13.32 12.55 -1.55
N LEU A 195 -13.99 12.35 -0.40
CA LEU A 195 -14.12 11.05 0.28
C LEU A 195 -14.58 9.98 -0.72
N ALA A 196 -13.93 8.81 -0.67
CA ALA A 196 -14.33 7.69 -1.49
C ALA A 196 -15.80 7.30 -1.20
N PRO A 197 -16.69 7.22 -2.22
CA PRO A 197 -18.11 6.93 -2.00
C PRO A 197 -18.39 5.64 -1.22
N LYS A 198 -17.48 4.65 -1.33
CA LYS A 198 -17.53 3.37 -0.61
C LYS A 198 -17.43 3.54 0.92
N LEU A 199 -16.85 4.64 1.40
CA LEU A 199 -16.65 4.95 2.81
C LEU A 199 -17.67 5.95 3.36
N GLN A 200 -18.62 6.43 2.55
CA GLN A 200 -19.65 7.38 3.00
C GLN A 200 -20.50 6.81 4.15
N LYS A 201 -20.72 5.50 4.20
CA LYS A 201 -21.43 4.86 5.32
C LYS A 201 -20.58 4.77 6.58
N ALA A 202 -19.26 4.68 6.43
CA ALA A 202 -18.33 4.58 7.55
C ALA A 202 -18.25 5.89 8.35
N THR A 203 -18.51 7.05 7.72
CA THR A 203 -18.59 8.34 8.43
C THR A 203 -19.77 8.41 9.41
N GLN A 204 -20.83 7.62 9.19
CA GLN A 204 -22.04 7.63 10.02
C GLN A 204 -22.02 6.54 11.10
N ASN A 205 -21.67 5.31 10.70
CA ASN A 205 -21.83 4.13 11.55
C ASN A 205 -20.54 3.31 11.71
N GLY A 206 -19.44 3.76 11.11
CA GLY A 206 -18.23 2.95 11.01
C GLY A 206 -18.37 1.73 10.13
N MET A 207 -17.33 0.89 10.13
CA MET A 207 -17.41 -0.47 9.58
C MET A 207 -18.08 -1.48 10.53
N GLY A 208 -18.25 -1.14 11.81
CA GLY A 208 -18.93 -1.98 12.79
C GLY A 208 -18.22 -3.31 13.08
N LEU A 209 -16.89 -3.33 12.96
CA LEU A 209 -16.06 -4.52 13.24
C LEU A 209 -15.92 -4.74 14.74
N SER A 210 -16.31 -5.91 15.22
CA SER A 210 -16.04 -6.31 16.61
C SER A 210 -14.54 -6.47 16.86
N ALA A 211 -14.13 -6.54 18.13
CA ALA A 211 -12.72 -6.82 18.47
C ALA A 211 -12.24 -8.15 17.85
N ARG A 212 -13.12 -9.16 17.81
CA ARG A 212 -12.84 -10.44 17.16
C ARG A 212 -12.66 -10.30 15.66
N ASP A 213 -13.53 -9.55 14.98
CA ASP A 213 -13.42 -9.34 13.53
C ASP A 213 -12.07 -8.70 13.18
N ARG A 214 -11.65 -7.70 13.95
CA ARG A 214 -10.34 -7.05 13.75
C ARG A 214 -9.18 -8.01 13.96
N GLN A 215 -9.21 -8.80 15.03
CA GLN A 215 -8.17 -9.79 15.29
C GLN A 215 -8.13 -10.90 14.23
N ASP A 216 -9.29 -11.36 13.76
CA ASP A 216 -9.37 -12.33 12.68
C ASP A 216 -8.80 -11.75 11.37
N ILE A 217 -9.11 -10.49 11.02
CA ILE A 217 -8.52 -9.83 9.84
C ILE A 217 -7.02 -9.57 10.02
N ILE A 218 -6.54 -9.23 11.23
CA ILE A 218 -5.10 -9.06 11.49
C ILE A 218 -4.35 -10.39 11.37
N ALA A 219 -5.00 -11.50 11.76
CA ALA A 219 -4.43 -12.82 11.61
C ALA A 219 -4.30 -13.24 10.13
N PHE A 220 -5.24 -12.78 9.29
CA PHE A 220 -5.25 -13.02 7.84
C PHE A 220 -4.22 -12.17 7.09
#